data_AF-A0A8D8MZ53-F1
#
_entry.id   AF-A0A8D8MZ53-F1
#
_cell.length_a   1.000
_cell.length_b   1.000
_cell.length_c   1.000
_cell.angle_alpha   90.00
_cell.angle_beta   90.00
_cell.angle_gamma   90.00
#
_symmetry.space_group_name_H-M   'P 1'
#
loop_
_entity.id
_entity.type
_entity.pdbx_description
1 polymer ?
#
loop_
_entity_poly.entity_id
_entity_poly.type
_entity_poly.pdbx_seq_one_letter_code
_entity_poly.pdbx_strand_id
1 'polypeptide(L)'
;MRPKFKNLSIYLTFNLPNMDNSYDLALTAYALSLLPDRQISKPFLDKLIEKSTYDEATGTRHWNTASYGVETAGYAVLSYIAHDMIVDATPIVRWLTTHRYGEGGYRSTQDTFVGLKALAQYAAKASYHINDYRVTVRPKAEKVLTFDVDSHKLVVQELELDSATRTVNVQVTGVGTGIFQISYQYNQNIIHRQSSFNLEVNVLPNSTYYRQELSVCVSFIAREAYQYSNMALVEVFFPSGIVADESSVRDLSIGRNIQKTELRFGGTSLVVYYLRLNAQPNCFGVTAERHFKVALHRPAHVVVYDYYDEGEHSDRFAIASYEGKVMQVCDVCEDEDCETLSCQ
;
A
#
# COMPACT_ATOMS: atom_id res chain seq x y z
N MET A 1 30.26 23.96 -5.52
CA MET A 1 29.61 22.64 -5.72
C MET A 1 30.65 21.54 -5.58
N ARG A 2 30.39 20.46 -4.81
CA ARG A 2 31.38 19.36 -4.68
C ARG A 2 31.57 18.65 -6.03
N PRO A 3 32.78 18.14 -6.36
CA PRO A 3 33.09 17.58 -7.69
C PRO A 3 32.12 16.49 -8.16
N LYS A 4 31.65 15.63 -7.24
CA LYS A 4 30.68 14.56 -7.53
C LYS A 4 29.35 15.09 -8.10
N PHE A 5 28.83 16.22 -7.60
CA PHE A 5 27.57 16.78 -8.07
C PHE A 5 27.69 17.45 -9.44
N LYS A 6 28.87 18.02 -9.74
CA LYS A 6 29.16 18.60 -11.06
C LYS A 6 29.23 17.53 -12.14
N ASN A 7 29.87 16.39 -11.84
CA ASN A 7 29.93 15.27 -12.78
C ASN A 7 28.55 14.65 -13.01
N LEU A 8 27.74 14.55 -11.95
CA LEU A 8 26.36 14.09 -12.03
C LEU A 8 25.49 15.00 -12.90
N SER A 9 25.54 16.33 -12.71
CA SER A 9 24.74 17.25 -13.50
C SER A 9 25.08 17.17 -14.99
N ILE A 10 26.38 17.09 -15.32
CA ILE A 10 26.84 16.94 -16.71
C ILE A 10 26.31 15.63 -17.32
N TYR A 11 26.41 14.52 -16.59
CA TYR A 11 25.92 13.23 -17.05
C TYR A 11 24.41 13.25 -17.32
N LEU A 12 23.62 13.83 -16.41
CA LEU A 12 22.16 13.90 -16.56
C LEU A 12 21.78 14.78 -17.76
N THR A 13 22.37 15.97 -17.88
CA THR A 13 22.11 16.88 -19.01
C THR A 13 22.47 16.24 -20.35
N PHE A 14 23.57 15.51 -20.42
CA PHE A 14 23.97 14.80 -21.66
C PHE A 14 22.97 13.71 -22.05
N ASN A 15 22.33 13.05 -21.07
CA ASN A 15 21.39 11.96 -21.31
C ASN A 15 19.92 12.40 -21.44
N LEU A 16 19.60 13.68 -21.23
CA LEU A 16 18.23 14.20 -21.37
C LEU A 16 17.52 13.78 -22.68
N PRO A 17 18.15 13.83 -23.87
CA PRO A 17 17.49 13.43 -25.11
C PRO A 17 16.98 11.98 -25.09
N ASN A 18 17.72 11.09 -24.42
CA ASN A 18 17.43 9.65 -24.35
C ASN A 18 16.54 9.26 -23.16
N MET A 19 16.20 10.20 -22.29
CA MET A 19 15.41 9.94 -21.08
C MET A 19 13.92 10.07 -21.38
N ASP A 20 13.24 8.94 -21.58
CA ASP A 20 11.81 8.91 -21.93
C ASP A 20 10.89 8.41 -20.81
N ASN A 21 11.45 7.83 -19.75
CA ASN A 21 10.68 7.41 -18.59
C ASN A 21 10.29 8.61 -17.73
N SER A 22 8.99 8.79 -17.46
CA SER A 22 8.45 9.89 -16.65
C SER A 22 8.98 9.87 -15.21
N TYR A 23 9.21 8.69 -14.63
CA TYR A 23 9.77 8.56 -13.28
C TYR A 23 11.21 9.10 -13.23
N ASP A 24 12.06 8.67 -14.16
CA ASP A 24 13.45 9.13 -14.25
C ASP A 24 13.52 10.64 -14.49
N LEU A 25 12.64 11.18 -15.35
CA LEU A 25 12.52 12.61 -15.61
C LEU A 25 12.12 13.38 -14.34
N ALA A 26 11.14 12.90 -13.59
CA ALA A 26 10.68 13.57 -12.37
C ALA A 26 11.75 13.58 -11.28
N LEU A 27 12.41 12.44 -11.04
CA LEU A 27 13.50 12.34 -10.08
C LEU A 27 14.67 13.24 -10.48
N THR A 28 15.04 13.24 -11.77
CA THR A 28 16.13 14.06 -12.30
C THR A 28 15.82 15.55 -12.23
N ALA A 29 14.60 15.95 -12.62
CA ALA A 29 14.14 17.33 -12.52
C ALA A 29 14.23 17.83 -11.06
N TYR A 30 13.75 17.03 -10.11
CA TYR A 30 13.81 17.41 -8.70
C TYR A 30 15.26 17.47 -8.20
N ALA A 31 16.08 16.45 -8.46
CA ALA A 31 17.46 16.39 -8.01
C ALA A 31 18.28 17.59 -8.52
N LEU A 32 18.10 17.97 -9.79
CA LEU A 32 18.76 19.14 -10.38
C LEU A 32 18.20 20.46 -9.85
N SER A 33 16.90 20.52 -9.50
CA SER A 33 16.29 21.73 -8.91
C SER A 33 16.83 22.08 -7.52
N LEU A 34 17.44 21.12 -6.82
CA LEU A 34 18.10 21.32 -5.53
C LEU A 34 19.51 21.93 -5.66
N LEU A 35 20.05 22.00 -6.88
CA LEU A 35 21.36 22.60 -7.14
C LEU A 35 21.25 24.15 -7.13
N PRO A 36 22.37 24.87 -6.89
CA PRO A 36 22.37 26.33 -6.90
C PRO A 36 21.88 26.92 -8.23
N ASP A 37 22.23 26.28 -9.34
CA ASP A 37 21.72 26.61 -10.67
C ASP A 37 20.49 25.76 -10.98
N ARG A 38 19.32 26.28 -10.63
CA ARG A 38 18.03 25.59 -10.84
C ARG A 38 17.66 25.49 -12.32
N GLN A 39 18.19 26.35 -13.18
CA GLN A 39 17.80 26.41 -14.59
C GLN A 39 18.18 25.14 -15.35
N ILE A 40 19.22 24.43 -14.90
CA ILE A 40 19.62 23.12 -15.45
C ILE A 40 18.47 22.10 -15.39
N SER A 41 17.58 22.20 -14.39
CA SER A 41 16.45 21.28 -14.24
C SER A 41 15.23 21.62 -15.11
N LYS A 42 15.15 22.84 -15.64
CA LYS A 42 13.96 23.32 -16.37
C LYS A 42 13.65 22.49 -17.62
N PRO A 43 14.62 22.10 -18.47
CA PRO A 43 14.35 21.24 -19.62
C PRO A 43 13.80 19.85 -19.25
N PHE A 44 14.24 19.28 -18.12
CA PHE A 44 13.71 18.00 -17.62
C PHE A 44 12.27 18.14 -17.16
N LEU A 45 11.98 19.23 -16.46
CA LEU A 45 10.63 19.55 -16.01
C LEU A 45 9.70 19.78 -17.20
N ASP A 46 10.12 20.54 -18.21
CA ASP A 46 9.28 20.79 -19.39
C ASP A 46 8.97 19.49 -20.14
N LYS A 47 9.98 18.63 -20.38
CA LYS A 47 9.77 17.29 -20.98
C LYS A 47 8.84 16.40 -20.12
N LEU A 48 8.93 16.50 -18.79
CA LEU A 48 8.04 15.80 -17.88
C LEU A 48 6.59 16.30 -18.00
N ILE A 49 6.39 17.62 -18.12
CA ILE A 49 5.08 18.24 -18.28
C ILE A 49 4.43 17.80 -19.59
N GLU A 50 5.19 17.77 -20.69
CA GLU A 50 4.72 17.27 -21.99
C GLU A 50 4.23 15.82 -21.93
N LYS A 51 4.81 15.00 -21.05
CA LYS A 51 4.42 13.60 -20.84
C LYS A 51 3.26 13.40 -19.86
N SER A 52 2.74 14.47 -19.27
CA SER A 52 1.64 14.38 -18.30
C SER A 52 0.28 14.29 -19.00
N THR A 53 -0.67 13.64 -18.32
CA THR A 53 -2.08 13.59 -18.73
C THR A 53 -2.88 14.54 -17.86
N TYR A 54 -3.66 15.41 -18.48
CA TYR A 54 -4.61 16.29 -17.80
C TYR A 54 -6.03 15.77 -18.02
N ASP A 55 -6.73 15.52 -16.93
CA ASP A 55 -8.15 15.14 -16.95
C ASP A 55 -8.99 16.38 -16.63
N GLU A 56 -9.71 16.88 -17.64
CA GLU A 56 -10.58 18.05 -17.52
C GLU A 56 -11.78 17.79 -16.59
N ALA A 57 -12.28 16.56 -16.53
CA ALA A 57 -13.47 16.23 -15.74
C ALA A 57 -13.18 16.30 -14.23
N THR A 58 -12.00 15.85 -13.83
CA THR A 58 -11.56 15.89 -12.43
C THR A 58 -10.67 17.10 -12.12
N GLY A 59 -10.20 17.81 -13.14
CA GLY A 59 -9.23 18.90 -13.00
C GLY A 59 -7.91 18.43 -12.40
N THR A 60 -7.48 17.20 -12.74
CA THR A 60 -6.27 16.56 -12.20
C THR A 60 -5.20 16.40 -13.27
N ARG A 61 -3.93 16.37 -12.84
CA ARG A 61 -2.77 16.09 -13.70
C ARG A 61 -1.96 14.96 -13.12
N HIS A 62 -1.60 13.98 -13.95
CA HIS A 62 -0.86 12.80 -13.50
C HIS A 62 0.03 12.22 -14.61
N TRP A 63 0.83 11.22 -14.23
CA TRP A 63 1.63 10.42 -15.15
C TRP A 63 1.14 8.98 -15.07
N ASN A 64 0.88 8.37 -16.22
CA ASN A 64 0.47 6.97 -16.28
C ASN A 64 1.68 6.05 -16.08
N THR A 65 2.13 5.96 -14.84
CA THR A 65 3.19 5.05 -14.38
C THR A 65 2.56 4.15 -13.33
N ALA A 66 2.07 2.97 -13.75
CA ALA A 66 1.23 2.09 -12.95
C ALA A 66 1.62 2.01 -11.46
N SER A 67 2.86 1.57 -11.18
CA SER A 67 3.33 1.26 -9.83
C SER A 67 4.04 2.43 -9.13
N TYR A 68 4.45 3.47 -9.87
CA TYR A 68 5.27 4.60 -9.36
C TYR A 68 4.63 5.98 -9.60
N GLY A 69 3.31 6.01 -9.83
CA GLY A 69 2.55 7.23 -10.15
C GLY A 69 2.60 8.27 -9.04
N VAL A 70 2.43 7.85 -7.79
CA VAL A 70 2.48 8.75 -6.64
C VAL A 70 3.88 9.31 -6.45
N GLU A 71 4.92 8.47 -6.49
CA GLU A 71 6.30 8.95 -6.40
C GLU A 71 6.66 9.94 -7.52
N THR A 72 6.31 9.61 -8.78
CA THR A 72 6.52 10.49 -9.95
C THR A 72 5.81 11.83 -9.77
N ALA A 73 4.53 11.82 -9.39
CA ALA A 73 3.75 13.03 -9.15
C ALA A 73 4.29 13.84 -7.97
N GLY A 74 4.77 13.20 -6.91
CA GLY A 74 5.38 13.86 -5.76
C GLY A 74 6.67 14.58 -6.14
N TYR A 75 7.58 13.93 -6.88
CA TYR A 75 8.77 14.60 -7.41
C TYR A 75 8.43 15.72 -8.39
N ALA A 76 7.39 15.56 -9.20
CA ALA A 76 6.90 16.62 -10.08
C ALA A 76 6.45 17.84 -9.26
N VAL A 77 5.58 17.68 -8.25
CA VAL A 77 5.13 18.78 -7.38
C VAL A 77 6.32 19.48 -6.71
N LEU A 78 7.29 18.72 -6.18
CA LEU A 78 8.49 19.29 -5.58
C LEU A 78 9.31 20.09 -6.59
N SER A 79 9.40 19.64 -7.84
CA SER A 79 10.07 20.36 -8.93
C SER A 79 9.33 21.65 -9.30
N TYR A 80 8.00 21.60 -9.42
CA TYR A 80 7.18 22.79 -9.65
C TYR A 80 7.38 23.84 -8.54
N ILE A 81 7.40 23.39 -7.28
CA ILE A 81 7.63 24.26 -6.11
C ILE A 81 9.02 24.91 -6.14
N ALA A 82 10.04 24.19 -6.59
CA ALA A 82 11.41 24.70 -6.70
C ALA A 82 11.58 25.78 -7.79
N HIS A 83 10.71 25.76 -8.80
CA HIS A 83 10.59 26.76 -9.86
C HIS A 83 9.48 27.80 -9.62
N ASP A 84 8.93 27.85 -8.40
CA ASP A 84 7.87 28.78 -7.99
C ASP A 84 6.56 28.69 -8.83
N MET A 85 6.32 27.55 -9.46
CA MET A 85 5.11 27.25 -10.25
C MET A 85 4.02 26.62 -9.36
N ILE A 86 3.66 27.30 -8.27
CA ILE A 86 2.76 26.74 -7.24
C ILE A 86 1.35 26.52 -7.78
N VAL A 87 0.82 27.49 -8.52
CA VAL A 87 -0.54 27.41 -9.09
C VAL A 87 -0.66 26.23 -10.05
N ASP A 88 0.35 26.02 -10.90
CA ASP A 88 0.36 24.92 -11.88
C ASP A 88 0.57 23.55 -11.26
N ALA A 89 1.05 23.48 -10.00
CA ALA A 89 1.14 22.24 -9.24
C ALA A 89 -0.22 21.79 -8.68
N THR A 90 -1.21 22.70 -8.57
CA THR A 90 -2.53 22.41 -7.97
C THR A 90 -3.21 21.16 -8.56
N PRO A 91 -3.28 20.96 -9.89
CA PRO A 91 -3.92 19.77 -10.46
C PRO A 91 -3.21 18.46 -10.10
N ILE A 92 -1.88 18.50 -9.90
CA ILE A 92 -1.09 17.33 -9.48
C ILE A 92 -1.36 17.03 -8.01
N VAL A 93 -1.44 18.06 -7.17
CA VAL A 93 -1.79 17.93 -5.76
C VAL A 93 -3.19 17.35 -5.58
N ARG A 94 -4.17 17.80 -6.39
CA ARG A 94 -5.51 17.20 -6.40
C ARG A 94 -5.44 15.71 -6.71
N TRP A 95 -4.68 15.31 -7.73
CA TRP A 95 -4.49 13.90 -8.05
C TRP A 95 -3.82 13.12 -6.90
N LEU A 96 -2.78 13.66 -6.30
CA LEU A 96 -2.11 13.06 -5.14
C LEU A 96 -3.07 12.87 -3.96
N THR A 97 -3.99 13.82 -3.72
CA THR A 97 -4.97 13.70 -2.64
C THR A 97 -6.00 12.60 -2.86
N THR A 98 -6.31 12.22 -4.12
CA THR A 98 -7.23 11.11 -4.41
C THR A 98 -6.59 9.73 -4.26
N HIS A 99 -5.26 9.66 -4.16
CA HIS A 99 -4.51 8.40 -4.06
C HIS A 99 -4.09 8.06 -2.62
N ARG A 100 -4.51 8.87 -1.63
CA ARG A 100 -4.20 8.64 -0.21
C ARG A 100 -4.98 7.44 0.33
N TYR A 101 -4.33 6.68 1.20
CA TYR A 101 -4.96 5.61 1.97
C TYR A 101 -5.75 6.17 3.17
N GLY A 102 -6.58 5.35 3.82
CA GLY A 102 -7.47 5.74 4.92
C GLY A 102 -6.75 6.51 6.03
N GLU A 103 -5.57 6.03 6.43
CA GLU A 103 -4.72 6.62 7.48
C GLU A 103 -3.89 7.84 7.01
N GLY A 104 -4.15 8.35 5.81
CA GLY A 104 -3.55 9.57 5.29
C GLY A 104 -2.17 9.42 4.64
N GLY A 105 -1.57 8.22 4.64
CA GLY A 105 -0.38 7.84 3.87
C GLY A 105 -0.70 7.35 2.45
N TYR A 106 0.23 6.62 1.84
CA TYR A 106 0.07 5.96 0.54
C TYR A 106 0.40 4.46 0.66
N ARG A 107 0.15 3.68 -0.40
CA ARG A 107 0.27 2.22 -0.37
C ARG A 107 1.71 1.76 -0.13
N SER A 108 2.70 2.35 -0.82
CA SER A 108 4.11 2.02 -0.63
C SER A 108 4.85 3.05 0.26
N THR A 109 6.04 2.66 0.71
CA THR A 109 6.89 3.51 1.58
C THR A 109 7.44 4.73 0.86
N GLN A 110 7.95 4.58 -0.36
CA GLN A 110 8.48 5.71 -1.15
C GLN A 110 7.36 6.66 -1.56
N ASP A 111 6.20 6.13 -1.98
CA ASP A 111 5.01 6.93 -2.24
C ASP A 111 4.62 7.77 -1.03
N THR A 112 4.64 7.16 0.16
CA THR A 112 4.32 7.86 1.41
C THR A 112 5.32 8.97 1.71
N PHE A 113 6.61 8.68 1.64
CA PHE A 113 7.64 9.68 1.93
C PHE A 113 7.59 10.86 0.95
N VAL A 114 7.61 10.57 -0.35
CA VAL A 114 7.68 11.61 -1.39
C VAL A 114 6.35 12.35 -1.51
N GLY A 115 5.23 11.63 -1.47
CA GLY A 115 3.88 12.20 -1.54
C GLY A 115 3.59 13.13 -0.37
N LEU A 116 3.85 12.71 0.88
CA LEU A 116 3.63 13.57 2.06
C LEU A 116 4.58 14.77 2.07
N LYS A 117 5.84 14.59 1.67
CA LYS A 117 6.78 15.71 1.55
C LYS A 117 6.29 16.75 0.53
N ALA A 118 5.81 16.29 -0.63
CA ALA A 118 5.27 17.15 -1.67
C ALA A 118 4.02 17.92 -1.19
N LEU A 119 3.06 17.21 -0.58
CA LEU A 119 1.85 17.82 -0.03
C LEU A 119 2.16 18.83 1.07
N ALA A 120 3.09 18.52 1.97
CA ALA A 120 3.49 19.42 3.05
C ALA A 120 4.16 20.70 2.52
N GLN A 121 5.10 20.58 1.57
CA GLN A 121 5.74 21.75 0.97
C GLN A 121 4.77 22.59 0.14
N TYR A 122 3.83 21.95 -0.55
CA TYR A 122 2.77 22.65 -1.26
C TYR A 122 1.87 23.42 -0.28
N ALA A 123 1.37 22.76 0.77
CA ALA A 123 0.52 23.38 1.78
C ALA A 123 1.20 24.57 2.45
N ALA A 124 2.50 24.46 2.76
CA ALA A 124 3.27 25.55 3.34
C ALA A 124 3.32 26.83 2.46
N LYS A 125 3.18 26.69 1.14
CA LYS A 125 3.17 27.82 0.19
C LYS A 125 1.76 28.24 -0.27
N ALA A 126 0.80 27.31 -0.30
CA ALA A 126 -0.50 27.50 -0.93
C ALA A 126 -1.68 27.61 0.05
N SER A 127 -1.52 27.16 1.30
CA SER A 127 -2.60 27.17 2.28
C SER A 127 -2.84 28.54 2.89
N TYR A 128 -4.10 28.81 3.23
CA TYR A 128 -4.47 30.00 4.00
C TYR A 128 -3.94 29.91 5.42
N HIS A 129 -3.49 31.05 5.97
CA HIS A 129 -3.08 31.14 7.38
C HIS A 129 -4.25 31.07 8.37
N ILE A 130 -5.48 31.21 7.87
CA ILE A 130 -6.70 31.26 8.67
C ILE A 130 -7.65 30.18 8.15
N ASN A 131 -8.11 29.32 9.05
CA ASN A 131 -9.21 28.40 8.83
C ASN A 131 -10.40 28.87 9.68
N ASP A 132 -11.50 29.19 9.01
CA ASP A 132 -12.80 29.50 9.59
C ASP A 132 -13.86 29.04 8.59
N TYR A 133 -14.18 27.75 8.63
CA TYR A 133 -15.17 27.18 7.73
C TYR A 133 -15.99 26.08 8.41
N ARG A 134 -17.25 25.99 7.97
CA ARG A 134 -18.21 24.97 8.37
C ARG A 134 -18.41 23.98 7.23
N VAL A 135 -18.28 22.69 7.54
CA VAL A 135 -18.60 21.58 6.64
C VAL A 135 -19.91 20.95 7.11
N THR A 136 -20.92 20.97 6.24
CA THR A 136 -22.23 20.34 6.49
C THR A 136 -22.34 19.08 5.63
N VAL A 137 -22.48 17.92 6.28
CA VAL A 137 -22.56 16.60 5.65
C VAL A 137 -23.98 16.05 5.82
N ARG A 138 -24.62 15.67 4.70
CA ARG A 138 -25.98 15.12 4.65
C ARG A 138 -25.98 13.77 3.94
N PRO A 139 -25.80 12.65 4.67
CA PRO A 139 -25.82 11.30 4.09
C PRO A 139 -27.24 10.78 3.81
N LYS A 140 -28.25 11.28 4.51
CA LYS A 140 -29.68 11.01 4.28
C LYS A 140 -30.46 12.31 4.51
N ALA A 141 -31.65 12.44 3.93
CA ALA A 141 -32.44 13.68 4.00
C ALA A 141 -32.68 14.18 5.44
N GLU A 142 -32.83 13.26 6.39
CA GLU A 142 -33.16 13.57 7.80
C GLU A 142 -31.92 13.72 8.71
N LYS A 143 -30.73 13.30 8.25
CA LYS A 143 -29.49 13.35 9.04
C LYS A 143 -28.60 14.47 8.53
N VAL A 144 -28.41 15.50 9.33
CA VAL A 144 -27.49 16.62 9.07
C VAL A 144 -26.41 16.63 10.14
N LEU A 145 -25.15 16.63 9.71
CA LEU A 145 -24.00 16.73 10.60
C LEU A 145 -23.16 17.93 10.19
N THR A 146 -22.67 18.67 11.17
CA THR A 146 -21.91 19.90 10.96
C THR A 146 -20.58 19.83 11.69
N PHE A 147 -19.51 20.18 10.98
CA PHE A 147 -18.16 20.26 11.49
C PHE A 147 -17.67 21.71 11.37
N ASP A 148 -17.39 22.35 12.49
CA ASP A 148 -16.81 23.69 12.54
C ASP A 148 -15.29 23.58 12.68
N VAL A 149 -14.57 23.99 11.63
CA VAL A 149 -13.11 23.96 11.55
C VAL A 149 -12.55 25.35 11.78
N ASP A 150 -11.70 25.45 12.80
CA ASP A 150 -10.94 26.65 13.15
C ASP A 150 -9.42 26.36 13.08
N SER A 151 -8.59 27.40 13.12
CA SER A 151 -7.13 27.26 13.09
C SER A 151 -6.50 26.55 14.31
N HIS A 152 -7.26 26.26 15.37
CA HIS A 152 -6.75 25.68 16.62
C HIS A 152 -7.08 24.18 16.74
N LYS A 153 -8.02 23.67 15.95
CA LYS A 153 -8.40 22.25 15.93
C LYS A 153 -7.51 21.46 14.95
N LEU A 154 -6.57 20.70 15.50
CA LEU A 154 -5.76 19.72 14.77
C LEU A 154 -6.37 18.30 14.77
N VAL A 155 -7.57 18.12 15.32
CA VAL A 155 -8.20 16.80 15.45
C VAL A 155 -9.03 16.49 14.22
N VAL A 156 -8.69 15.38 13.56
CA VAL A 156 -9.46 14.82 12.44
C VAL A 156 -10.90 14.59 12.90
N GLN A 157 -11.86 15.07 12.12
CA GLN A 157 -13.27 14.84 12.36
C GLN A 157 -13.75 13.70 11.46
N GLU A 158 -14.15 12.59 12.08
CA GLU A 158 -14.56 11.38 11.37
C GLU A 158 -16.04 11.09 11.59
N LEU A 159 -16.65 10.46 10.58
CA LEU A 159 -18.03 10.05 10.62
C LEU A 159 -18.18 8.70 9.93
N GLU A 160 -18.65 7.72 10.71
CA GLU A 160 -19.09 6.45 10.14
C GLU A 160 -20.42 6.62 9.39
N LEU A 161 -20.40 6.19 8.13
CA LEU A 161 -21.57 6.16 7.26
C LEU A 161 -22.21 4.77 7.32
N ASP A 162 -23.54 4.74 7.32
CA ASP A 162 -24.31 3.51 7.20
C ASP A 162 -24.02 2.84 5.84
N SER A 163 -23.86 1.51 5.83
CA SER A 163 -23.62 0.70 4.62
C SER A 163 -24.72 0.83 3.56
N ALA A 164 -25.93 1.24 3.96
CA ALA A 164 -27.03 1.54 3.05
C ALA A 164 -26.92 2.91 2.35
N THR A 165 -25.98 3.78 2.76
CA THR A 165 -25.79 5.11 2.19
C THR A 165 -25.31 5.00 0.74
N ARG A 166 -25.91 5.78 -0.17
CA ARG A 166 -25.59 5.78 -1.61
C ARG A 166 -25.12 7.14 -2.11
N THR A 167 -25.57 8.21 -1.46
CA THR A 167 -25.21 9.58 -1.80
C THR A 167 -24.91 10.35 -0.52
N VAL A 168 -23.95 11.27 -0.61
CA VAL A 168 -23.60 12.17 0.49
C VAL A 168 -23.48 13.57 -0.08
N ASN A 169 -24.34 14.48 0.40
CA ASN A 169 -24.26 15.88 0.02
C ASN A 169 -23.38 16.62 1.01
N VAL A 170 -22.34 17.28 0.51
CA VAL A 170 -21.38 18.04 1.32
C VAL A 170 -21.45 19.51 0.91
N GLN A 171 -21.62 20.39 1.89
CA GLN A 171 -21.65 21.82 1.69
C GLN A 171 -20.60 22.47 2.59
N VAL A 172 -19.73 23.29 2.00
CA VAL A 172 -18.68 24.01 2.71
C VAL A 172 -18.98 25.51 2.64
N THR A 173 -18.92 26.18 3.78
CA THR A 173 -19.14 27.63 3.90
C THR A 173 -18.08 28.25 4.79
N GLY A 174 -17.43 29.32 4.32
CA GLY A 174 -16.37 30.02 5.07
C GLY A 174 -15.08 30.12 4.25
N VAL A 175 -13.95 30.28 4.93
CA VAL A 175 -12.63 30.46 4.31
C VAL A 175 -11.61 29.54 4.98
N GLY A 176 -10.81 28.84 4.18
CA GLY A 176 -9.71 28.04 4.69
C GLY A 176 -9.25 26.96 3.72
N THR A 177 -8.46 26.03 4.22
CA THR A 177 -8.01 24.85 3.46
C THR A 177 -8.24 23.59 4.29
N GLY A 178 -8.70 22.54 3.64
CA GLY A 178 -8.98 21.26 4.28
C GLY A 178 -9.05 20.13 3.26
N ILE A 179 -8.98 18.90 3.76
CA ILE A 179 -9.15 17.69 2.95
C ILE A 179 -10.43 17.02 3.43
N PHE A 180 -11.32 16.75 2.47
CA PHE A 180 -12.50 15.92 2.69
C PHE A 180 -12.26 14.56 2.04
N GLN A 181 -12.41 13.48 2.81
CA GLN A 181 -12.13 12.12 2.38
C GLN A 181 -13.30 11.20 2.73
N ILE A 182 -13.63 10.30 1.80
CA ILE A 182 -14.53 9.18 2.05
C ILE A 182 -13.68 7.91 1.97
N SER A 183 -13.62 7.17 3.07
CA SER A 183 -12.90 5.90 3.15
C SER A 183 -13.89 4.74 3.09
N TYR A 184 -13.56 3.72 2.29
CA TYR A 184 -14.38 2.53 2.13
C TYR A 184 -13.66 1.31 2.71
N GLN A 185 -14.39 0.48 3.42
CA GLN A 185 -13.93 -0.82 3.88
C GLN A 185 -14.79 -1.91 3.24
N TYR A 186 -14.15 -2.84 2.54
CA TYR A 186 -14.83 -3.90 1.81
C TYR A 186 -14.53 -5.26 2.46
N ASN A 187 -15.57 -6.07 2.60
CA ASN A 187 -15.41 -7.51 2.87
C ASN A 187 -15.53 -8.24 1.53
N GLN A 188 -14.41 -8.65 0.97
CA GLN A 188 -14.37 -9.39 -0.28
C GLN A 188 -14.06 -10.87 -0.01
N ASN A 189 -14.64 -11.76 -0.82
CA ASN A 189 -14.17 -13.14 -0.85
C ASN A 189 -12.74 -13.18 -1.38
N ILE A 190 -11.95 -14.14 -0.92
CA ILE A 190 -10.62 -14.42 -1.45
C ILE A 190 -10.80 -14.97 -2.87
N ILE A 191 -10.71 -14.10 -3.88
CA ILE A 191 -10.90 -14.47 -5.28
C ILE A 191 -9.53 -14.64 -5.94
N HIS A 192 -9.32 -15.80 -6.59
CA HIS A 192 -8.17 -16.04 -7.44
C HIS A 192 -8.25 -15.18 -8.71
N ARG A 193 -7.59 -14.02 -8.73
CA ARG A 193 -7.28 -13.30 -9.97
C ARG A 193 -6.06 -13.90 -10.65
N GLN A 194 -5.91 -13.66 -11.97
CA GLN A 194 -4.64 -13.91 -12.64
C GLN A 194 -3.53 -13.16 -11.90
N SER A 195 -2.56 -13.91 -11.41
CA SER A 195 -1.44 -13.40 -10.64
C SER A 195 -0.14 -13.50 -11.45
N SER A 196 0.80 -12.61 -11.18
CA SER A 196 2.20 -12.70 -11.59
C SER A 196 3.04 -13.57 -10.63
N PHE A 197 2.42 -14.20 -9.62
CA PHE A 197 3.07 -15.16 -8.73
C PHE A 197 2.37 -16.52 -8.79
N ASN A 198 3.17 -17.59 -8.75
CA ASN A 198 2.69 -18.91 -8.39
C ASN A 198 2.88 -19.08 -6.89
N LEU A 199 1.78 -19.32 -6.17
CA LEU A 199 1.77 -19.57 -4.74
C LEU A 199 1.11 -20.93 -4.48
N GLU A 200 1.86 -21.82 -3.86
CA GLU A 200 1.39 -23.14 -3.45
C GLU A 200 1.54 -23.29 -1.93
N VAL A 201 0.47 -23.72 -1.26
CA VAL A 201 0.42 -23.89 0.19
C VAL A 201 -0.06 -25.29 0.49
N ASN A 202 0.82 -26.08 1.12
CA ASN A 202 0.55 -27.47 1.43
C ASN A 202 0.55 -27.69 2.95
N VAL A 203 -0.54 -28.24 3.46
CA VAL A 203 -0.63 -28.78 4.82
C VAL A 203 0.07 -30.13 4.86
N LEU A 204 1.14 -30.25 5.65
CA LEU A 204 1.93 -31.46 5.72
C LEU A 204 1.23 -32.56 6.53
N PRO A 205 1.44 -33.86 6.20
CA PRO A 205 0.76 -34.99 6.85
C PRO A 205 0.98 -35.09 8.37
N ASN A 206 2.09 -34.54 8.87
CA ASN A 206 2.41 -34.51 10.30
C ASN A 206 1.51 -33.56 11.10
N SER A 207 0.63 -32.81 10.43
CA SER A 207 -0.30 -31.91 11.09
C SER A 207 -1.33 -32.68 11.93
N THR A 208 -1.55 -32.20 13.15
CA THR A 208 -2.50 -32.71 14.14
C THR A 208 -3.48 -31.61 14.53
N TYR A 209 -4.41 -31.88 15.45
CA TYR A 209 -5.28 -30.83 16.00
C TYR A 209 -4.51 -29.77 16.80
N TYR A 210 -3.33 -30.11 17.33
CA TYR A 210 -2.53 -29.24 18.19
C TYR A 210 -1.32 -28.61 17.48
N ARG A 211 -0.95 -29.12 16.30
CA ARG A 211 0.25 -28.71 15.57
C ARG A 211 -0.02 -28.70 14.09
N GLN A 212 0.25 -27.57 13.44
CA GLN A 212 0.06 -27.35 12.02
C GLN A 212 1.43 -27.19 11.36
N GLU A 213 1.75 -28.06 10.40
CA GLU A 213 2.97 -27.95 9.60
C GLU A 213 2.62 -27.57 8.17
N LEU A 214 3.22 -26.50 7.66
CA LEU A 214 2.98 -25.98 6.32
C LEU A 214 4.26 -26.02 5.50
N SER A 215 4.11 -26.29 4.21
CA SER A 215 5.11 -26.02 3.18
C SER A 215 4.54 -24.99 2.22
N VAL A 216 5.16 -23.83 2.17
CA VAL A 216 4.77 -22.73 1.28
C VAL A 216 5.83 -22.59 0.21
N CYS A 217 5.43 -22.63 -1.06
CA CYS A 217 6.30 -22.46 -2.21
C CYS A 217 5.82 -21.28 -3.05
N VAL A 218 6.76 -20.41 -3.43
CA VAL A 218 6.46 -19.22 -4.21
C VAL A 218 7.45 -19.01 -5.36
N SER A 219 6.95 -18.63 -6.53
CA SER A 219 7.78 -18.18 -7.65
C SER A 219 7.12 -17.04 -8.41
N PHE A 220 7.94 -16.26 -9.11
CA PHE A 220 7.48 -15.18 -9.98
C PHE A 220 7.28 -15.69 -11.40
N ILE A 221 6.14 -15.39 -12.00
CA ILE A 221 5.81 -15.75 -13.38
C ILE A 221 6.52 -14.77 -14.31
N ALA A 222 7.69 -15.18 -14.81
CA ALA A 222 8.46 -14.37 -15.74
C ALA A 222 7.69 -14.15 -17.05
N ARG A 223 7.66 -12.89 -17.51
CA ARG A 223 7.20 -12.47 -18.85
C ARG A 223 8.38 -11.88 -19.60
N GLU A 224 8.32 -11.76 -20.93
CA GLU A 224 9.47 -11.29 -21.75
C GLU A 224 10.09 -9.98 -21.26
N ALA A 225 9.27 -9.03 -20.78
CA ALA A 225 9.73 -7.76 -20.23
C ALA A 225 10.23 -7.81 -18.78
N TYR A 226 9.88 -8.84 -17.99
CA TYR A 226 10.15 -8.91 -16.56
C TYR A 226 10.53 -10.33 -16.13
N GLN A 227 11.80 -10.52 -15.78
CA GLN A 227 12.31 -11.81 -15.30
C GLN A 227 12.27 -11.97 -13.78
N TYR A 228 12.11 -10.87 -13.05
CA TYR A 228 12.15 -10.82 -11.58
C TYR A 228 11.03 -9.93 -11.04
N SER A 229 10.59 -10.19 -9.81
CA SER A 229 9.86 -9.23 -8.99
C SER A 229 10.82 -8.18 -8.42
N ASN A 230 10.27 -7.12 -7.80
CA ASN A 230 11.03 -6.36 -6.82
C ASN A 230 11.11 -7.15 -5.49
N MET A 231 11.27 -6.47 -4.36
CA MET A 231 11.13 -7.09 -3.05
C MET A 231 9.73 -7.71 -2.91
N ALA A 232 9.67 -8.97 -2.54
CA ALA A 232 8.42 -9.71 -2.39
C ALA A 232 8.29 -10.20 -0.94
N LEU A 233 7.08 -10.06 -0.41
CA LEU A 233 6.73 -10.52 0.93
C LEU A 233 5.75 -11.68 0.81
N VAL A 234 5.94 -12.70 1.64
CA VAL A 234 4.96 -13.77 1.83
C VAL A 234 4.44 -13.68 3.26
N GLU A 235 3.16 -13.36 3.42
CA GLU A 235 2.50 -13.30 4.71
C GLU A 235 1.59 -14.53 4.89
N VAL A 236 1.89 -15.31 5.92
CA VAL A 236 1.12 -16.49 6.33
C VAL A 236 0.24 -16.09 7.51
N PHE A 237 -1.07 -16.07 7.31
CA PHE A 237 -2.02 -15.93 8.41
C PHE A 237 -2.33 -17.32 8.98
N PHE A 238 -2.31 -17.45 10.29
CA PHE A 238 -2.67 -18.70 10.98
C PHE A 238 -4.14 -18.69 11.41
N PRO A 239 -4.81 -19.86 11.45
CA PRO A 239 -6.17 -19.94 11.96
C PRO A 239 -6.26 -19.50 13.43
N SER A 240 -7.45 -19.08 13.85
CA SER A 240 -7.71 -18.67 15.24
C SER A 240 -7.24 -19.72 16.26
N GLY A 241 -6.45 -19.26 17.23
CA GLY A 241 -5.90 -20.08 18.31
C GLY A 241 -4.60 -20.82 17.98
N ILE A 242 -4.08 -20.69 16.75
CA ILE A 242 -2.80 -21.26 16.32
C ILE A 242 -1.75 -20.14 16.25
N VAL A 243 -0.56 -20.41 16.79
CA VAL A 243 0.55 -19.47 16.93
C VAL A 243 1.82 -20.12 16.39
N ALA A 244 2.55 -19.42 15.52
CA ALA A 244 3.86 -19.88 15.04
C ALA A 244 4.98 -19.36 15.93
N ASP A 245 6.08 -20.11 15.95
CA ASP A 245 7.36 -19.65 16.48
C ASP A 245 8.32 -19.33 15.33
N GLU A 246 9.13 -18.30 15.50
CA GLU A 246 10.09 -17.85 14.49
C GLU A 246 11.15 -18.91 14.23
N SER A 247 11.57 -19.63 15.28
CA SER A 247 12.56 -20.70 15.18
C SER A 247 12.08 -21.90 14.34
N SER A 248 10.76 -22.00 14.10
CA SER A 248 10.16 -23.08 13.31
C SER A 248 10.33 -22.90 11.79
N VAL A 249 10.69 -21.69 11.34
CA VAL A 249 10.79 -21.38 9.92
C VAL A 249 12.05 -22.01 9.33
N ARG A 250 11.84 -22.88 8.35
CA ARG A 250 12.91 -23.62 7.66
C ARG A 250 12.97 -23.14 6.22
N ASP A 251 14.07 -22.49 5.85
CA ASP A 251 14.34 -22.15 4.45
C ASP A 251 14.68 -23.41 3.66
N LEU A 252 13.80 -23.77 2.72
CA LEU A 252 13.94 -24.93 1.84
C LEU A 252 14.34 -24.52 0.42
N SER A 253 14.60 -23.23 0.19
CA SER A 253 15.03 -22.71 -1.11
C SER A 253 16.48 -23.06 -1.42
N ILE A 254 16.76 -23.25 -2.71
CA ILE A 254 18.13 -23.44 -3.20
C ILE A 254 18.89 -22.14 -2.99
N GLY A 255 19.93 -22.18 -2.14
CA GLY A 255 20.76 -21.01 -1.83
C GLY A 255 20.33 -20.20 -0.61
N ARG A 256 19.26 -20.61 0.09
CA ARG A 256 18.70 -19.91 1.27
C ARG A 256 18.38 -18.44 1.00
N ASN A 257 17.33 -18.20 0.24
CA ASN A 257 16.97 -16.90 -0.28
C ASN A 257 16.15 -16.04 0.70
N ILE A 258 15.70 -16.58 1.84
CA ILE A 258 15.00 -15.78 2.87
C ILE A 258 15.95 -14.74 3.46
N GLN A 259 15.56 -13.47 3.38
CA GLN A 259 16.35 -12.36 3.92
C GLN A 259 16.01 -12.08 5.39
N LYS A 260 14.73 -12.21 5.74
CA LYS A 260 14.20 -11.92 7.07
C LYS A 260 12.89 -12.67 7.29
N THR A 261 12.63 -13.03 8.54
CA THR A 261 11.33 -13.46 9.06
C THR A 261 10.84 -12.46 10.10
N GLU A 262 9.53 -12.29 10.22
CA GLU A 262 8.92 -11.43 11.23
C GLU A 262 7.58 -12.01 11.67
N LEU A 263 7.42 -12.26 12.97
CA LEU A 263 6.12 -12.62 13.54
C LEU A 263 5.37 -11.35 13.95
N ARG A 264 4.07 -11.31 13.63
CA ARG A 264 3.14 -10.23 13.98
C ARG A 264 1.98 -10.76 14.79
N PHE A 265 1.27 -9.85 15.45
CA PHE A 265 0.01 -10.13 16.15
C PHE A 265 0.13 -11.30 17.16
N GLY A 266 1.20 -11.31 17.95
CA GLY A 266 1.46 -12.37 18.92
C GLY A 266 1.74 -13.75 18.30
N GLY A 267 2.26 -13.79 17.07
CA GLY A 267 2.61 -15.02 16.35
C GLY A 267 1.48 -15.62 15.51
N THR A 268 0.37 -14.89 15.31
CA THR A 268 -0.75 -15.30 14.44
C THR A 268 -0.58 -14.90 12.97
N SER A 269 0.45 -14.11 12.67
CA SER A 269 0.94 -13.86 11.30
C SER A 269 2.45 -14.02 11.24
N LEU A 270 2.95 -14.63 10.17
CA LEU A 270 4.37 -14.71 9.83
C LEU A 270 4.61 -14.02 8.48
N VAL A 271 5.56 -13.08 8.43
CA VAL A 271 6.01 -12.43 7.21
C VAL A 271 7.41 -12.91 6.84
N VAL A 272 7.59 -13.37 5.60
CA VAL A 272 8.87 -13.82 5.04
C VAL A 272 9.29 -12.87 3.92
N TYR A 273 10.52 -12.37 3.98
CA TYR A 273 11.05 -11.36 3.07
C TYR A 273 12.00 -11.96 2.03
N TYR A 274 11.75 -11.67 0.76
CA TYR A 274 12.64 -11.98 -0.36
C TYR A 274 13.11 -10.70 -1.03
N LEU A 275 14.41 -10.62 -1.34
CA LEU A 275 14.97 -9.47 -2.07
C LEU A 275 14.35 -9.34 -3.47
N ARG A 276 14.14 -10.49 -4.14
CA ARG A 276 13.42 -10.64 -5.40
C ARG A 276 13.09 -12.11 -5.61
N LEU A 277 12.03 -12.38 -6.37
CA LEU A 277 11.63 -13.69 -6.82
C LEU A 277 11.79 -13.78 -8.35
N ASN A 278 12.08 -14.99 -8.83
CA ASN A 278 12.16 -15.33 -10.25
C ASN A 278 11.32 -16.59 -10.50
N ALA A 279 11.42 -17.18 -11.69
CA ALA A 279 10.71 -18.40 -12.05
C ALA A 279 11.08 -19.64 -11.18
N GLN A 280 12.19 -19.58 -10.44
CA GLN A 280 12.60 -20.67 -9.57
C GLN A 280 11.73 -20.69 -8.30
N PRO A 281 11.17 -21.85 -7.90
CA PRO A 281 10.39 -21.96 -6.68
C PRO A 281 11.27 -21.76 -5.44
N ASN A 282 10.83 -20.85 -4.58
CA ASN A 282 11.38 -20.59 -3.26
C ASN A 282 10.41 -21.15 -2.24
N CYS A 283 10.82 -22.21 -1.53
CA CYS A 283 9.97 -22.88 -0.57
C CYS A 283 10.47 -22.66 0.85
N PHE A 284 9.55 -22.62 1.81
CA PHE A 284 9.86 -22.66 3.23
C PHE A 284 8.84 -23.50 3.99
N GLY A 285 9.32 -24.15 5.03
CA GLY A 285 8.47 -24.84 5.99
C GLY A 285 8.23 -23.96 7.22
N VAL A 286 7.02 -24.00 7.78
CA VAL A 286 6.71 -23.35 9.06
C VAL A 286 5.86 -24.29 9.92
N THR A 287 6.10 -24.27 11.23
CA THR A 287 5.31 -25.04 12.20
C THR A 287 4.64 -24.08 13.16
N ALA A 288 3.34 -24.27 13.38
CA ALA A 288 2.56 -23.50 14.33
C ALA A 288 1.82 -24.43 15.29
N GLU A 289 1.67 -24.00 16.53
CA GLU A 289 1.08 -24.79 17.61
C GLU A 289 -0.21 -24.13 18.12
N ARG A 290 -1.18 -24.96 18.51
CA ARG A 290 -2.46 -24.49 19.02
C ARG A 290 -2.32 -24.13 20.49
N HIS A 291 -2.39 -22.84 20.78
CA HIS A 291 -2.39 -22.32 22.14
C HIS A 291 -3.81 -22.18 22.71
N PHE A 292 -4.80 -21.97 21.83
CA PHE A 292 -6.20 -21.82 22.23
C PHE A 292 -7.11 -22.81 21.48
N LYS A 293 -7.97 -23.49 22.23
CA LYS A 293 -8.99 -24.37 21.67
C LYS A 293 -10.08 -23.51 21.02
N VAL A 294 -10.17 -23.57 19.69
CA VAL A 294 -11.17 -22.82 18.92
C VAL A 294 -11.85 -23.80 17.96
N ALA A 295 -13.13 -24.04 18.21
CA ALA A 295 -13.95 -24.87 17.35
C ALA A 295 -14.35 -24.12 16.08
N LEU A 296 -14.54 -24.86 14.98
CA LEU A 296 -15.10 -24.34 13.72
C LEU A 296 -14.37 -23.09 13.19
N HIS A 297 -13.05 -23.04 13.35
CA HIS A 297 -12.27 -21.94 12.79
C HIS A 297 -12.41 -21.92 11.27
N ARG A 298 -12.45 -20.72 10.69
CA ARG A 298 -12.48 -20.55 9.24
C ARG A 298 -11.13 -20.89 8.62
N PRO A 299 -11.09 -21.25 7.32
CA PRO A 299 -9.84 -21.38 6.58
C PRO A 299 -8.97 -20.13 6.73
N ALA A 300 -7.66 -20.35 6.82
CA ALA A 300 -6.69 -19.27 6.80
C ALA A 300 -6.12 -19.11 5.38
N HIS A 301 -5.23 -18.15 5.19
CA HIS A 301 -4.68 -17.86 3.88
C HIS A 301 -3.23 -17.39 3.96
N VAL A 302 -2.54 -17.55 2.83
CA VAL A 302 -1.21 -17.02 2.59
C VAL A 302 -1.31 -16.03 1.45
N VAL A 303 -0.65 -14.88 1.60
CA VAL A 303 -0.57 -13.84 0.56
C VAL A 303 0.89 -13.69 0.16
N VAL A 304 1.17 -13.65 -1.14
CA VAL A 304 2.42 -13.08 -1.67
C VAL A 304 2.09 -11.79 -2.40
N TYR A 305 2.93 -10.77 -2.25
CA TYR A 305 2.81 -9.52 -2.99
C TYR A 305 4.17 -8.85 -3.24
N ASP A 306 4.26 -8.11 -4.34
CA ASP A 306 5.40 -7.23 -4.65
C ASP A 306 5.24 -5.92 -3.86
N TYR A 307 6.22 -5.63 -3.01
CA TYR A 307 6.14 -4.54 -2.02
C TYR A 307 6.03 -3.13 -2.64
N TYR A 308 6.43 -2.98 -3.90
CA TYR A 308 6.39 -1.69 -4.58
C TYR A 308 5.30 -1.62 -5.66
N ASP A 309 4.47 -2.66 -5.80
CA ASP A 309 3.40 -2.71 -6.81
C ASP A 309 2.08 -3.29 -6.26
N GLU A 310 1.47 -2.53 -5.34
CA GLU A 310 0.22 -2.90 -4.66
C GLU A 310 -1.00 -2.13 -5.21
N GLY A 311 -0.94 -1.68 -6.47
CA GLY A 311 -2.02 -0.93 -7.13
C GLY A 311 -3.32 -1.72 -7.31
N GLU A 312 -4.46 -1.05 -7.48
CA GLU A 312 -5.78 -1.71 -7.66
C GLU A 312 -5.85 -2.58 -8.93
N HIS A 313 -5.04 -2.22 -9.93
CA HIS A 313 -4.87 -2.95 -11.19
C HIS A 313 -3.61 -3.83 -11.20
N SER A 314 -2.92 -3.96 -10.08
CA SER A 314 -1.72 -4.81 -10.00
C SER A 314 -2.12 -6.29 -10.05
N ASP A 315 -1.40 -7.05 -10.87
CA ASP A 315 -1.42 -8.51 -10.86
C ASP A 315 -0.29 -9.09 -9.99
N ARG A 316 0.48 -8.24 -9.29
CA ARG A 316 1.66 -8.60 -8.50
C ARG A 316 1.30 -9.07 -7.09
N PHE A 317 0.25 -9.85 -6.95
CA PHE A 317 -0.08 -10.54 -5.71
C PHE A 317 -0.81 -11.86 -5.97
N ALA A 318 -0.67 -12.84 -5.08
CA ALA A 318 -1.47 -14.06 -5.09
C ALA A 318 -1.94 -14.38 -3.67
N ILE A 319 -3.11 -15.02 -3.58
CA ILE A 319 -3.65 -15.51 -2.30
C ILE A 319 -3.98 -17.00 -2.48
N ALA A 320 -3.56 -17.81 -1.51
CA ALA A 320 -3.89 -19.22 -1.42
C ALA A 320 -4.51 -19.49 -0.06
N SER A 321 -5.73 -20.03 -0.05
CA SER A 321 -6.38 -20.46 1.20
C SER A 321 -5.93 -21.88 1.57
N TYR A 322 -5.84 -22.16 2.86
CA TYR A 322 -5.56 -23.49 3.38
C TYR A 322 -6.39 -23.74 4.64
N GLU A 323 -6.69 -25.01 4.89
CA GLU A 323 -7.42 -25.43 6.08
C GLU A 323 -6.71 -26.62 6.71
N GLY A 324 -6.42 -26.48 8.01
CA GLY A 324 -5.82 -27.54 8.82
C GLY A 324 -6.87 -28.51 9.35
N LYS A 325 -6.51 -29.25 10.40
CA LYS A 325 -7.48 -30.05 11.15
C LYS A 325 -8.37 -29.15 12.01
N VAL A 326 -9.67 -29.19 11.79
CA VAL A 326 -10.66 -28.35 12.47
C VAL A 326 -11.26 -29.07 13.67
N MET A 327 -11.10 -28.49 14.86
CA MET A 327 -11.79 -28.95 16.08
C MET A 327 -13.29 -28.68 15.94
N GLN A 328 -14.08 -29.67 16.32
CA GLN A 328 -15.53 -29.54 16.48
C GLN A 328 -15.85 -28.93 17.85
N VAL A 329 -17.10 -28.49 18.03
CA VAL A 329 -17.52 -27.89 19.30
C VAL A 329 -17.36 -28.88 20.46
N CYS A 330 -17.63 -30.16 20.21
CA CYS A 330 -17.46 -31.24 21.18
C CYS A 330 -16.00 -31.52 21.57
N ASP A 331 -15.03 -31.11 20.76
CA ASP A 331 -13.60 -31.24 21.12
C ASP A 331 -13.13 -30.13 22.07
N VAL A 332 -13.95 -29.09 22.26
CA VAL A 332 -13.58 -27.84 22.95
C VAL A 332 -14.41 -27.59 24.20
N CYS A 333 -15.70 -27.94 24.19
CA CYS A 333 -16.58 -27.73 25.34
C CYS A 333 -16.07 -28.49 26.58
N GLU A 334 -16.43 -27.99 27.76
CA GLU A 334 -16.10 -28.61 29.05
C GLU A 334 -17.39 -28.73 29.88
N ASP A 335 -17.55 -29.86 30.57
CA ASP A 335 -18.64 -30.15 31.52
C ASP A 335 -20.06 -29.82 31.00
N GLU A 336 -20.81 -28.99 31.74
CA GLU A 336 -22.22 -28.66 31.50
C GLU A 336 -22.45 -28.05 30.10
N ASP A 337 -21.46 -27.34 29.54
CA ASP A 337 -21.55 -26.77 28.20
C ASP A 337 -21.67 -27.87 27.13
N CYS A 338 -20.99 -29.01 27.30
CA CYS A 338 -21.08 -30.15 26.39
C CYS A 338 -22.42 -30.88 26.47
N GLU A 339 -23.03 -30.94 27.66
CA GLU A 339 -24.32 -31.62 27.88
C GLU A 339 -25.44 -30.94 27.08
N THR A 340 -25.41 -29.59 27.01
CA THR A 340 -26.37 -28.82 26.22
C THR A 340 -26.20 -29.00 24.70
N LEU A 341 -25.01 -29.43 24.25
CA LEU A 341 -24.65 -29.57 22.85
C LEU A 341 -24.86 -30.98 22.29
N SER A 342 -25.37 -31.93 23.09
CA SER A 342 -25.56 -33.34 22.69
C SER A 342 -24.28 -33.99 22.12
N CYS A 343 -23.13 -33.59 22.63
CA CYS A 343 -21.85 -34.21 22.31
C CYS A 343 -21.83 -35.65 22.88
N GLN A 344 -21.45 -36.63 22.04
CA GLN A 344 -21.41 -38.06 22.42
C GLN A 344 -20.16 -38.44 23.21
#